data_AF-A0A2V8G711-F1
#
_entry.id   AF-A0A2V8G711-F1
#
_cell.length_a   1.000
_cell.length_b   1.000
_cell.length_c   1.000
_cell.angle_alpha   90.00
_cell.angle_beta   90.00
_cell.angle_gamma   90.00
#
_symmetry.space_group_name_H-M   'P 1'
#
loop_
_entity.id
_entity.type
_entity.pdbx_description
1 polymer ?
#
loop_
_entity_poly.entity_id
_entity_poly.type
_entity_poly.pdbx_seq_one_letter_code
_entity_poly.pdbx_strand_id
1 'polypeptide(L)'
;MAGAAMLIVMTLLAADLDFEVFKMRVQPVFLQKRKGLARCYACHSQGTPFRLQLLSPGSSSWTDEESRRNFEAAQRLVVPGNPQASRLLTMPLAAEAGGVAFHPGGKHWTSQNDPEWQALAAWVRGAK
;
A
#
# COMPACT_ATOMS: atom_id res chain seq x y z
N MET A 1 20.94 0.65 -46.47
CA MET A 1 20.86 -0.56 -45.64
C MET A 1 21.83 -0.40 -44.48
N ALA A 2 21.30 -0.23 -43.27
CA ALA A 2 21.90 -0.48 -41.94
C ALA A 2 21.40 0.58 -40.94
N GLY A 3 20.21 0.36 -40.39
CA GLY A 3 19.75 1.05 -39.18
C GLY A 3 20.35 0.36 -37.96
N ALA A 4 21.13 1.10 -37.17
CA ALA A 4 21.58 0.63 -35.87
C ALA A 4 20.40 0.75 -34.88
N ALA A 5 19.89 -0.40 -34.44
CA ALA A 5 18.89 -0.47 -33.39
C ALA A 5 19.53 -0.05 -32.06
N MET A 6 19.07 1.09 -31.53
CA MET A 6 19.36 1.53 -30.16
C MET A 6 18.66 0.56 -29.20
N LEU A 7 19.44 -0.33 -28.60
CA LEU A 7 19.01 -1.13 -27.45
C LEU A 7 18.71 -0.17 -26.30
N ILE A 8 17.44 0.20 -26.13
CA ILE A 8 16.96 0.83 -24.91
C ILE A 8 16.96 -0.26 -23.85
N VAL A 9 18.04 -0.32 -23.07
CA VAL A 9 18.04 -1.01 -21.79
C VAL A 9 17.07 -0.22 -20.90
N MET A 10 15.82 -0.68 -20.79
CA MET A 10 14.91 -0.21 -19.75
C MET A 10 15.45 -0.75 -18.42
N THR A 11 16.40 -0.05 -17.83
CA THR A 11 16.67 -0.16 -16.41
C THR A 11 15.37 0.22 -15.70
N LEU A 12 14.65 -0.77 -15.18
CA LEU A 12 13.64 -0.58 -14.14
C LEU A 12 14.39 -0.02 -12.92
N LEU A 13 14.61 1.29 -12.89
CA LEU A 13 14.88 1.98 -11.65
C LEU A 13 13.63 1.73 -10.79
N ALA A 14 13.77 0.98 -9.70
CA ALA A 14 12.71 0.87 -8.70
C ALA A 14 12.32 2.31 -8.36
N ALA A 15 11.09 2.71 -8.70
CA ALA A 15 10.65 4.06 -8.42
C ALA A 15 10.69 4.26 -6.90
N ASP A 16 11.49 5.20 -6.43
CA ASP A 16 11.51 5.54 -5.01
C ASP A 16 10.09 5.92 -4.58
N LEU A 17 9.58 5.19 -3.60
CA LEU A 17 8.25 5.45 -3.05
C LEU A 17 8.25 6.81 -2.37
N ASP A 18 7.21 7.59 -2.62
CA ASP A 18 7.14 8.96 -2.10
C ASP A 18 6.49 9.01 -0.72
N PHE A 19 7.14 9.66 0.24
CA PHE A 19 6.65 9.78 1.61
C PHE A 19 5.43 10.69 1.72
N GLU A 20 5.41 11.81 1.00
CA GLU A 20 4.29 12.77 1.09
C GLU A 20 3.05 12.19 0.41
N VAL A 21 3.20 11.50 -0.73
CA VAL A 21 2.09 10.74 -1.33
C VAL A 21 1.61 9.64 -0.39
N PHE A 22 2.51 8.90 0.25
CA PHE A 22 2.11 7.90 1.24
C PHE A 22 1.28 8.53 2.37
N LYS A 23 1.81 9.60 3.00
CA LYS A 23 1.18 10.26 4.14
C LYS A 23 -0.21 10.81 3.78
N MET A 24 -0.36 11.37 2.59
CA MET A 24 -1.58 12.06 2.16
C MET A 24 -2.63 11.16 1.49
N ARG A 25 -2.20 10.09 0.81
CA ARG A 25 -3.09 9.28 -0.04
C ARG A 25 -3.19 7.82 0.37
N VAL A 26 -2.15 7.27 0.99
CA VAL A 26 -2.11 5.83 1.35
C VAL A 26 -2.42 5.62 2.81
N GLN A 27 -1.66 6.26 3.71
CA GLN A 27 -1.77 6.07 5.14
C GLN A 27 -3.19 6.28 5.70
N PRO A 28 -3.98 7.29 5.26
CA PRO A 28 -5.35 7.47 5.77
C PRO A 28 -6.26 6.26 5.54
N VAL A 29 -6.01 5.48 4.49
CA VAL A 29 -6.78 4.26 4.16
C VAL A 29 -6.72 3.22 5.27
N PHE A 30 -5.63 3.20 6.05
CA PHE A 30 -5.45 2.27 7.18
C PHE A 30 -6.40 2.55 8.35
N LEU A 31 -6.91 3.78 8.45
CA LEU A 31 -7.87 4.22 9.47
C LEU A 31 -9.31 4.22 8.97
N GLN A 32 -9.54 3.99 7.68
CA GLN A 32 -10.88 4.03 7.10
C GLN A 32 -11.74 2.86 7.62
N LYS A 33 -12.87 3.20 8.26
CA LYS A 33 -13.88 2.22 8.67
C LYS A 33 -14.81 1.92 7.49
N ARG A 34 -15.04 0.64 7.22
CA ARG A 34 -15.95 0.16 6.17
C ARG A 34 -17.05 -0.68 6.81
N LYS A 35 -18.26 -0.66 6.25
CA LYS A 35 -19.39 -1.43 6.80
C LYS A 35 -19.04 -2.92 6.82
N GLY A 36 -19.15 -3.55 7.99
CA GLY A 36 -18.89 -4.98 8.16
C GLY A 36 -17.41 -5.40 8.18
N LEU A 37 -16.47 -4.46 8.09
CA LEU A 37 -15.04 -4.75 8.07
C LEU A 37 -14.31 -4.00 9.19
N ALA A 38 -13.30 -4.66 9.76
CA ALA A 38 -12.36 -4.01 10.66
C ALA A 38 -11.60 -2.89 9.92
N ARG A 39 -10.96 -1.98 10.66
CA ARG A 39 -9.94 -1.09 10.07
C ARG A 39 -8.63 -1.87 9.96
N CYS A 40 -7.77 -1.56 8.98
CA CYS A 40 -6.43 -2.15 8.93
C CYS A 40 -5.70 -1.93 10.27
N TYR A 41 -5.81 -0.71 10.81
CA TYR A 41 -5.25 -0.33 12.10
C TYR A 41 -5.68 -1.24 13.26
N ALA A 42 -6.91 -1.75 13.27
CA ALA A 42 -7.43 -2.51 14.40
C ALA A 42 -6.58 -3.75 14.73
N CYS A 43 -5.99 -4.41 13.73
CA CYS A 43 -5.08 -5.53 13.94
C CYS A 43 -3.61 -5.08 13.85
N HIS A 44 -3.28 -4.22 12.88
CA HIS A 44 -1.91 -3.83 12.60
C HIS A 44 -1.28 -2.90 13.67
N SER A 45 -2.07 -2.37 14.61
CA SER A 45 -1.57 -1.65 15.78
C SER A 45 -1.23 -2.56 16.97
N GLN A 46 -1.71 -3.81 16.97
CA GLN A 46 -1.62 -4.70 18.14
C GLN A 46 -0.40 -5.63 18.09
N GLY A 47 -0.02 -6.13 16.91
CA GLY A 47 1.17 -7.00 16.81
C GLY A 47 1.19 -7.95 15.63
N THR A 48 0.98 -7.46 14.42
CA THR A 48 1.26 -8.24 13.20
C THR A 48 2.66 -7.90 12.65
N PRO A 49 3.22 -8.67 11.70
CA PRO A 49 4.45 -8.28 11.00
C PRO A 49 4.39 -6.90 10.33
N PHE A 50 3.21 -6.47 9.88
CA PHE A 50 2.98 -5.07 9.50
C PHE A 50 2.54 -4.27 10.72
N ARG A 51 3.47 -3.55 11.34
CA ARG A 51 3.23 -2.84 12.59
C ARG A 51 3.05 -1.34 12.36
N LEU A 52 1.82 -0.88 12.50
CA LEU A 52 1.51 0.55 12.51
C LEU A 52 1.78 1.13 13.90
N GLN A 53 2.20 2.39 13.93
CA GLN A 53 2.34 3.15 15.16
C GLN A 53 0.98 3.31 15.86
N LEU A 54 0.97 3.28 17.19
CA LEU A 54 -0.24 3.59 17.95
C LEU A 54 -0.59 5.07 17.78
N LEU A 55 -1.87 5.36 17.57
CA LEU A 55 -2.38 6.72 17.63
C LEU A 55 -2.35 7.21 19.07
N SER A 56 -1.90 8.45 19.25
CA SER A 56 -2.07 9.18 20.51
C SER A 56 -3.56 9.23 20.90
N PRO A 57 -3.89 9.18 22.20
CA PRO A 57 -5.28 9.22 22.67
C PRO A 57 -6.04 10.41 22.08
N GLY A 58 -7.21 10.15 21.50
CA GLY A 58 -8.06 11.17 20.87
C GLY A 58 -7.63 11.62 19.47
N SER A 59 -6.46 11.19 18.97
CA SER A 59 -6.02 11.57 17.63
C SER A 59 -6.77 10.80 16.54
N SER A 60 -7.05 11.48 15.43
CA SER A 60 -7.60 10.90 14.19
C SER A 60 -6.53 10.64 13.12
N SER A 61 -5.28 11.04 13.37
CA SER A 61 -4.15 10.85 12.45
C SER A 61 -2.82 10.67 13.20
N TRP A 62 -1.81 10.17 12.50
CA TRP A 62 -0.45 10.07 13.00
C TRP A 62 0.29 11.41 12.89
N THR A 63 1.29 11.65 13.77
CA THR A 63 2.26 12.73 13.56
C THR A 63 3.16 12.43 12.36
N ASP A 64 3.98 13.39 11.93
CA ASP A 64 4.95 13.17 10.85
C ASP A 64 5.99 12.09 11.21
N GLU A 65 6.45 12.06 12.46
CA GLU A 65 7.41 11.06 12.96
C GLU A 65 6.78 9.66 12.98
N GLU A 66 5.54 9.55 13.44
CA GLU A 66 4.79 8.29 13.41
C GLU A 66 4.53 7.84 11.97
N SER A 67 4.21 8.79 11.09
CA SER A 67 3.97 8.53 9.67
C SER A 67 5.22 8.01 8.96
N ARG A 68 6.41 8.52 9.30
CA ARG A 68 7.69 8.01 8.76
C ARG A 68 7.92 6.55 9.16
N ARG A 69 7.64 6.19 10.42
CA ARG A 69 7.75 4.79 10.87
C ARG A 69 6.72 3.88 10.18
N ASN A 70 5.51 4.39 9.94
CA ASN A 70 4.50 3.66 9.17
C ASN A 70 4.91 3.48 7.70
N PHE A 71 5.52 4.49 7.10
CA PHE A 71 6.05 4.45 5.73
C PHE A 71 7.12 3.36 5.60
N GLU A 72 8.12 3.35 6.49
CA GLU A 72 9.16 2.30 6.53
C GLU A 72 8.56 0.89 6.68
N ALA A 73 7.53 0.74 7.51
CA ALA A 73 6.84 -0.54 7.66
C ALA A 73 6.09 -0.95 6.38
N ALA A 74 5.44 0.00 5.70
CA ALA A 74 4.72 -0.25 4.45
C ALA A 74 5.66 -0.59 3.29
N GLN A 75 6.85 0.04 3.22
CA GLN A 75 7.87 -0.23 2.21
C GLN A 75 8.28 -1.71 2.17
N ARG A 76 8.29 -2.39 3.31
CA ARG A 76 8.62 -3.83 3.41
C ARG A 76 7.57 -4.75 2.80
N LEU A 77 6.41 -4.22 2.40
CA LEU A 77 5.26 -4.98 1.89
C LEU A 77 4.95 -4.68 0.43
N VAL A 78 5.76 -3.84 -0.21
CA VAL A 78 5.56 -3.40 -1.58
C VAL A 78 6.76 -3.73 -2.44
N VAL A 79 6.48 -4.04 -3.69
CA VAL A 79 7.47 -4.16 -4.75
C VAL A 79 7.29 -2.91 -5.62
N PRO A 80 8.21 -1.92 -5.55
CA PRO A 80 8.09 -0.69 -6.33
C PRO A 80 7.88 -0.98 -7.82
N GLY A 81 6.93 -0.27 -8.43
CA GLY A 81 6.50 -0.48 -9.81
C GLY A 81 5.48 -1.63 -10.00
N ASN A 82 5.30 -2.53 -9.04
CA ASN A 82 4.44 -3.71 -9.20
C ASN A 82 3.41 -3.87 -8.05
N PRO A 83 2.20 -3.28 -8.20
CA PRO A 83 1.13 -3.40 -7.22
C PRO A 83 0.64 -4.85 -6.98
N GLN A 84 0.66 -5.70 -8.00
CA GLN A 84 0.18 -7.09 -7.89
C GLN A 84 1.20 -8.01 -7.21
N ALA A 85 2.49 -7.66 -7.24
CA ALA A 85 3.51 -8.34 -6.45
C ALA A 85 3.60 -7.81 -4.99
N SER A 86 2.80 -6.79 -4.65
CA SER A 86 2.87 -6.11 -3.35
C SER A 86 1.84 -6.65 -2.36
N ARG A 87 2.30 -7.29 -1.27
CA ARG A 87 1.41 -7.85 -0.24
C ARG A 87 0.49 -6.81 0.40
N LEU A 88 0.92 -5.55 0.49
CA LEU A 88 0.09 -4.46 1.01
C LEU A 88 -1.22 -4.33 0.23
N LEU A 89 -1.21 -4.64 -1.07
CA LEU A 89 -2.38 -4.58 -1.94
C LEU A 89 -3.09 -5.92 -2.10
N THR A 90 -2.37 -7.04 -2.13
CA THR A 90 -2.97 -8.36 -2.46
C THR A 90 -3.55 -9.10 -1.26
N MET A 91 -3.01 -8.91 -0.05
CA MET A 91 -3.57 -9.53 1.16
C MET A 91 -5.04 -9.12 1.42
N PRO A 92 -5.39 -7.81 1.42
CA PRO A 92 -6.76 -7.34 1.62
C PRO A 92 -7.64 -7.37 0.36
N LEU A 93 -7.13 -7.73 -0.82
CA LEU A 93 -7.90 -7.84 -2.06
C LEU A 93 -8.62 -9.20 -2.15
N ALA A 94 -9.83 -9.24 -2.70
CA ALA A 94 -10.56 -10.47 -3.00
C ALA A 94 -9.74 -11.44 -3.86
N ALA A 95 -9.87 -12.74 -3.62
CA ALA A 95 -9.06 -13.75 -4.29
C ALA A 95 -9.30 -13.74 -5.81
N GLU A 96 -10.55 -13.55 -6.21
CA GLU A 96 -11.03 -13.49 -7.59
C GLU A 96 -10.47 -12.28 -8.35
N ALA A 97 -10.02 -11.25 -7.64
CA ALA A 97 -9.40 -10.06 -8.20
C ALA A 97 -7.86 -10.10 -8.21
N GLY A 98 -7.26 -11.25 -7.87
CA GLY A 98 -5.81 -11.44 -7.78
C GLY A 98 -5.24 -11.24 -6.37
N GLY A 99 -6.09 -11.25 -5.34
CA GLY A 99 -5.67 -11.32 -3.95
C GLY A 99 -5.40 -12.74 -3.48
N VAL A 100 -5.23 -12.91 -2.16
CA VAL A 100 -4.99 -14.23 -1.53
C VAL A 100 -6.28 -14.85 -0.99
N ALA A 101 -6.28 -16.14 -0.64
CA ALA A 101 -7.46 -16.80 -0.08
C ALA A 101 -7.88 -16.25 1.29
N PHE A 102 -6.92 -15.91 2.17
CA PHE A 102 -7.21 -15.58 3.56
C PHE A 102 -6.51 -14.30 4.05
N HIS A 103 -7.26 -13.46 4.73
CA HIS A 103 -6.76 -12.32 5.50
C HIS A 103 -7.68 -12.10 6.72
N PRO A 104 -7.18 -12.18 7.96
CA PRO A 104 -8.03 -12.11 9.16
C PRO A 104 -8.88 -10.84 9.26
N GLY A 105 -8.37 -9.70 8.78
CA GLY A 105 -9.11 -8.43 8.77
C GLY A 105 -10.21 -8.34 7.72
N GLY A 106 -10.35 -9.37 6.86
CA GLY A 106 -11.30 -9.43 5.76
C GLY A 106 -10.74 -8.91 4.43
N LYS A 107 -11.61 -8.92 3.41
CA LYS A 107 -11.31 -8.39 2.08
C LYS A 107 -11.87 -6.97 1.96
N HIS A 108 -10.97 -5.99 1.87
CA HIS A 108 -11.31 -4.57 1.81
C HIS A 108 -11.67 -4.11 0.40
N TRP A 109 -11.15 -4.81 -0.61
CA TRP A 109 -11.36 -4.51 -2.01
C TRP A 109 -11.83 -5.77 -2.73
N THR A 110 -12.80 -5.59 -3.60
CA THR A 110 -13.36 -6.65 -4.46
C THR A 110 -12.81 -6.59 -5.87
N SER A 111 -12.15 -5.48 -6.24
CA SER A 111 -11.56 -5.27 -7.55
C SER A 111 -10.30 -4.42 -7.46
N GLN A 112 -9.38 -4.60 -8.40
CA GLN A 112 -8.26 -3.66 -8.60
C GLN A 112 -8.76 -2.28 -9.05
N ASN A 113 -10.01 -2.14 -9.51
CA ASN A 113 -10.59 -0.84 -9.87
C ASN A 113 -11.16 -0.07 -8.67
N ASP A 114 -11.14 -0.65 -7.46
CA ASP A 114 -11.62 0.05 -6.27
C ASP A 114 -10.78 1.32 -6.03
N PRO A 115 -11.39 2.49 -5.78
CA PRO A 115 -10.66 3.76 -5.72
C PRO A 115 -9.52 3.79 -4.70
N GLU A 116 -9.73 3.17 -3.55
CA GLU A 116 -8.70 3.05 -2.51
C GLU A 116 -7.55 2.13 -2.94
N TRP A 117 -7.87 1.02 -3.62
CA TRP A 117 -6.85 0.13 -4.18
C TRP A 117 -5.99 0.89 -5.21
N GLN A 118 -6.62 1.68 -6.08
CA GLN A 118 -5.93 2.49 -7.08
C GLN A 118 -5.08 3.60 -6.45
N ALA A 119 -5.50 4.20 -5.34
CA ALA A 119 -4.68 5.18 -4.62
C ALA A 119 -3.36 4.55 -4.13
N LEU A 120 -3.43 3.34 -3.55
CA LEU A 120 -2.24 2.58 -3.15
C LEU A 120 -1.40 2.15 -4.35
N ALA A 121 -2.06 1.69 -5.42
CA ALA A 121 -1.38 1.22 -6.61
C ALA A 121 -0.65 2.36 -7.34
N ALA A 122 -1.22 3.57 -7.37
CA ALA A 122 -0.56 4.75 -7.92
C ALA A 122 0.72 5.08 -7.15
N TRP A 123 0.68 5.06 -5.82
CA TRP A 123 1.87 5.23 -4.99
C TRP A 123 2.92 4.14 -5.26
N VAL A 124 2.53 2.86 -5.30
CA VAL A 124 3.46 1.76 -5.64
C VAL A 124 4.05 1.90 -7.03
N ARG A 125 3.30 2.45 -8.01
CA ARG A 125 3.77 2.74 -9.36
C ARG A 125 4.67 3.99 -9.45
N GLY A 126 4.93 4.67 -8.33
CA GLY A 126 5.86 5.80 -8.28
C GLY A 126 5.20 7.17 -8.45
N ALA A 127 3.91 7.32 -8.12
CA ALA A 127 3.31 8.65 -8.01
C ALA A 127 4.10 9.54 -7.03
N LYS A 128 4.22 10.82 -7.39
CA LYS A 128 4.88 11.90 -6.65
C LYS A 128 3.88 13.00 -6.30
#